data_AF-A0A7S0TGJ1-F1
#
_entry.id   AF-A0A7S0TGJ1-F1
#
_cell.length_a   1.000
_cell.length_b   1.000
_cell.length_c   1.000
_cell.angle_alpha   90.00
_cell.angle_beta   90.00
_cell.angle_gamma   90.00
#
_symmetry.space_group_name_H-M   'P 1'
#
loop_
_entity.id
_entity.type
_entity.pdbx_description
1 polymer ?
#
loop_
_entity_poly.entity_id
_entity_poly.type
_entity_poly.pdbx_seq_one_letter_code
_entity_poly.pdbx_strand_id
1 'polypeptide(L)'
;MAGVYGAMGGGLGKPRREGGSGSERRVVVGLFCVAAVCCLGLALLWNATPGSPSSATEMLLAPKAKLGGAAWPAQNTAPAPVHPMSGEAMAHAWRRGLQSPVQNAAEDAVAQRVHLLDRLHKQIAAEQKHVEEMREQEQKLAAKHAEVQAQVEHLTRSSRASASDIHNLRNRYLHKVRELQQEEKMQREHIEDQRVEVHRRIRGLEQDASDLGAGLAKDVAKADYYRSQDAEAARQIEEMEGRAKQAREQEVESRTDLDAARLATLSKRVLEAQAVAKEKVARVVAEEHGQAVRKAVRARRELNTAKEKLLVESAQAKAAVHAAIAAHHGVHHAQHELDEVEEKVARERRLYREEVAKTQNLKSRAIMAEDHARLVEKKTDKAEAELEDLRSTERDKWEQAQEAIAKVETAEGDEAVAKTRGQVVHRESQEAVAEALRVRERATREEQMSRHRLDEAEKGMREMTHRKEVTMVGAVKSMGHARRGDAELAVAEKRRRTAKTASGILQARAQHTEEKAEGLMHSLGALAALARQAARVADQSRVKAQVA
;
A
#
# COMPACT_ATOMS: atom_id res chain seq x y z
N MET A 1 31.50 -27.66 59.89
CA MET A 1 31.78 -28.95 59.20
C MET A 1 31.25 -28.85 57.78
N ALA A 2 32.14 -29.15 56.81
CA ALA A 2 31.94 -29.41 55.37
C ALA A 2 30.96 -28.47 54.60
N GLY A 3 31.35 -27.60 53.67
CA GLY A 3 32.56 -27.52 52.86
C GLY A 3 32.46 -28.41 51.62
N VAL A 4 32.03 -27.86 50.47
CA VAL A 4 32.45 -28.32 49.13
C VAL A 4 32.53 -27.12 48.18
N TYR A 5 33.76 -26.83 47.78
CA TYR A 5 34.17 -26.01 46.64
C TYR A 5 33.88 -26.75 45.32
N GLY A 6 33.62 -26.00 44.25
CA GLY A 6 33.56 -26.54 42.89
C GLY A 6 33.50 -25.44 41.84
N ALA A 7 34.64 -24.82 41.57
CA ALA A 7 34.86 -23.93 40.44
C ALA A 7 34.84 -24.71 39.11
N MET A 8 34.46 -24.06 38.01
CA MET A 8 35.27 -23.92 36.79
C MET A 8 34.51 -23.20 35.67
N GLY A 9 35.20 -22.24 35.02
CA GLY A 9 35.33 -22.29 33.57
C GLY A 9 34.54 -21.28 32.72
N GLY A 10 35.21 -20.15 32.43
CA GLY A 10 35.51 -19.76 31.04
C GLY A 10 34.37 -19.28 30.13
N GLY A 11 34.36 -17.98 29.80
CA GLY A 11 33.52 -17.46 28.73
C GLY A 11 33.56 -15.95 28.55
N LEU A 12 34.75 -15.33 28.48
CA LEU A 12 34.91 -13.95 28.01
C LEU A 12 34.66 -13.88 26.50
N GLY A 13 33.39 -13.78 26.11
CA GLY A 13 32.96 -13.47 24.75
C GLY A 13 32.95 -11.97 24.51
N LYS A 14 34.01 -11.44 23.89
CA LYS A 14 34.02 -10.10 23.28
C LYS A 14 32.97 -10.05 22.16
N PRO A 15 32.05 -9.08 22.09
CA PRO A 15 31.42 -8.74 20.83
C PRO A 15 32.42 -7.93 19.99
N ARG A 16 32.81 -8.57 18.90
CA ARG A 16 33.61 -8.06 17.80
C ARG A 16 32.90 -6.83 17.20
N ARG A 17 33.57 -5.67 17.20
CA ARG A 17 33.27 -4.58 16.26
C ARG A 17 33.54 -5.11 14.86
N GLU A 18 32.48 -5.41 14.11
CA GLU A 18 32.55 -5.48 12.65
C GLU A 18 31.96 -4.20 12.07
N GLY A 19 32.70 -3.68 11.10
CA GLY A 19 32.65 -2.32 10.63
C GLY A 19 31.39 -2.01 9.82
N GLY A 20 30.96 -0.76 9.97
CA GLY A 20 30.11 -0.11 8.99
C GLY A 20 30.89 0.09 7.69
N SER A 21 30.38 -0.48 6.61
CA SER A 21 30.40 0.10 5.27
C SER A 21 29.51 -0.75 4.38
N GLY A 22 28.27 -0.33 4.12
CA GLY A 22 27.42 -1.13 3.22
C GLY A 22 26.04 -0.58 2.88
N SER A 23 25.47 0.32 3.69
CA SER A 23 24.12 0.83 3.44
C SER A 23 24.08 2.08 2.54
N GLU A 24 25.16 2.87 2.46
CA GLU A 24 25.16 4.10 1.64
C GLU A 24 25.31 3.85 0.14
N ARG A 25 25.85 2.70 -0.30
CA ARG A 25 25.99 2.40 -1.74
C ARG A 25 24.71 1.89 -2.40
N ARG A 26 23.69 1.46 -1.64
CA ARG A 26 22.41 0.98 -2.22
C ARG A 26 21.42 2.11 -2.49
N VAL A 27 21.55 3.24 -1.79
CA VAL A 27 20.68 4.41 -1.99
C VAL A 27 21.08 5.20 -3.25
N VAL A 28 22.37 5.23 -3.60
CA VAL A 28 22.85 5.94 -4.80
C VAL A 28 22.55 5.17 -6.10
N VAL A 29 22.55 3.84 -6.07
CA VAL A 29 22.20 3.02 -7.26
C VAL A 29 20.69 3.03 -7.53
N GLY A 30 19.85 3.13 -6.49
CA GLY A 30 18.39 3.27 -6.65
C GLY A 30 17.97 4.62 -7.26
N LEU A 31 18.67 5.71 -6.94
CA LEU A 31 18.39 7.04 -7.47
C LEU A 31 18.84 7.22 -8.94
N PHE A 32 19.93 6.56 -9.36
CA PHE A 32 20.36 6.59 -10.76
C PHE A 32 19.43 5.83 -11.71
N CYS A 33 18.79 4.74 -11.26
CA CYS A 33 17.82 4.00 -12.08
C CYS A 33 16.50 4.78 -12.29
N VAL A 34 16.06 5.58 -11.31
CA VAL A 34 14.85 6.42 -11.45
C VAL A 34 15.10 7.62 -12.38
N ALA A 35 16.30 8.19 -12.36
CA ALA A 35 16.69 9.27 -13.27
C ALA A 35 16.82 8.79 -14.74
N ALA A 36 17.38 7.59 -14.97
CA ALA A 36 17.52 7.03 -16.32
C ALA A 36 16.16 6.66 -16.96
N VAL A 37 15.20 6.18 -16.17
CA VAL A 37 13.85 5.86 -16.64
C VAL A 37 13.01 7.13 -16.90
N CYS A 38 13.24 8.21 -16.16
CA CYS A 38 12.61 9.52 -16.44
C CYS A 38 13.18 10.19 -17.70
N CYS A 39 14.48 10.04 -17.99
CA CYS A 39 15.09 10.58 -19.22
C CYS A 39 14.65 9.82 -20.49
N LEU A 40 14.40 8.50 -20.41
CA LEU A 40 13.85 7.71 -21.51
C LEU A 40 12.35 8.01 -21.77
N GLY A 41 11.59 8.33 -20.72
CA GLY A 41 10.21 8.80 -20.85
C GLY A 41 10.10 10.18 -21.52
N LEU A 42 11.05 11.09 -21.26
CA LEU A 42 11.11 12.41 -21.90
C LEU A 42 11.65 12.36 -23.34
N ALA A 43 12.52 11.40 -23.69
CA ALA A 43 12.97 11.19 -25.07
C ALA A 43 11.88 10.62 -26.00
N LEU A 44 10.92 9.87 -25.45
CA LEU A 44 9.76 9.36 -26.20
C LEU A 44 8.64 10.39 -26.35
N LEU A 45 8.56 11.37 -25.44
CA LEU A 45 7.61 12.49 -25.53
C LEU A 45 8.10 13.65 -26.41
N TRP A 46 9.40 13.75 -26.69
CA TRP A 46 9.95 14.77 -27.58
C TRP A 46 9.92 14.40 -29.06
N ASN A 47 9.69 13.13 -29.41
CA ASN A 47 9.49 12.67 -30.80
C ASN A 47 8.01 12.69 -31.25
N ALA A 48 7.11 13.24 -30.45
CA ALA A 48 5.69 13.38 -30.76
C ALA A 48 5.29 14.87 -30.90
N THR A 49 5.97 15.59 -31.78
CA THR A 49 5.46 16.84 -32.35
C THR A 49 5.13 16.61 -33.83
N PRO A 50 3.87 16.74 -34.28
CA PRO A 50 3.60 16.89 -35.70
C PRO A 50 3.87 18.34 -36.07
N GLY A 51 5.14 18.64 -36.33
CA GLY A 51 5.50 19.77 -37.17
C GLY A 51 5.27 19.36 -38.61
N SER A 52 4.36 20.05 -39.29
CA SER A 52 4.22 20.01 -40.74
C SER A 52 5.59 20.24 -41.42
N PRO A 53 5.92 19.44 -42.44
CA PRO A 53 6.31 20.05 -43.69
C PRO A 53 5.42 19.53 -44.81
N SER A 54 4.83 20.48 -45.50
CA SER A 54 4.42 20.42 -46.89
C SER A 54 5.42 19.63 -47.74
N SER A 55 5.14 18.35 -47.99
CA SER A 55 5.62 17.67 -49.17
C SER A 55 4.51 17.71 -50.20
N ALA A 56 4.60 18.72 -51.07
CA ALA A 56 3.95 18.75 -52.35
C ALA A 56 4.21 17.42 -53.07
N THR A 57 3.18 16.58 -53.15
CA THR A 57 3.08 15.59 -54.21
C THR A 57 2.05 16.15 -55.17
N GLU A 58 2.55 16.85 -56.19
CA GLU A 58 1.81 17.12 -57.42
C GLU A 58 1.33 15.78 -57.97
N MET A 59 0.10 15.39 -57.64
CA MET A 59 -0.66 14.46 -58.46
C MET A 59 -1.24 15.28 -59.63
N LEU A 60 -0.39 15.51 -60.63
CA LEU A 60 -0.81 15.77 -62.00
C LEU A 60 -1.59 14.54 -62.51
N LEU A 61 -2.88 14.47 -62.18
CA LEU A 61 -3.84 13.68 -62.93
C LEU A 61 -4.25 14.51 -64.16
N ALA A 62 -3.32 14.59 -65.11
CA ALA A 62 -3.68 14.83 -66.49
C ALA A 62 -4.60 13.69 -66.94
N PRO A 63 -5.82 13.95 -67.45
CA PRO A 63 -6.54 12.92 -68.18
C PRO A 63 -5.76 12.66 -69.46
N LYS A 64 -4.91 11.63 -69.45
CA LYS A 64 -4.54 10.92 -70.68
C LYS A 64 -5.82 10.27 -71.21
N ALA A 65 -6.58 11.03 -71.97
CA ALA A 65 -7.45 10.49 -73.00
C ALA A 65 -6.53 9.67 -73.92
N LYS A 66 -6.41 8.36 -73.65
CA LYS A 66 -6.07 7.41 -74.70
C LYS A 66 -7.22 7.52 -75.70
N LEU A 67 -7.01 8.37 -76.71
CA LEU A 67 -7.57 8.24 -78.04
C LEU A 67 -7.16 6.86 -78.55
N GLY A 68 -7.86 5.83 -78.06
CA GLY A 68 -7.90 4.53 -78.69
C GLY A 68 -8.59 4.75 -80.02
N GLY A 69 -7.81 4.67 -81.08
CA GLY A 69 -8.29 4.84 -82.44
C GLY A 69 -9.50 3.95 -82.69
N ALA A 70 -10.66 4.60 -82.82
CA ALA A 70 -11.73 4.04 -83.62
C ALA A 70 -11.21 4.05 -85.06
N ALA A 71 -10.58 2.93 -85.42
CA ALA A 71 -10.37 2.57 -86.81
C ALA A 71 -11.74 2.63 -87.49
N TRP A 72 -11.91 3.61 -88.36
CA TRP A 72 -13.00 3.62 -89.32
C TRP A 72 -12.86 2.35 -90.17
N PRO A 73 -13.83 1.42 -90.21
CA PRO A 73 -13.83 0.44 -91.26
C PRO A 73 -14.17 1.20 -92.55
N ALA A 74 -13.13 1.48 -93.34
CA ALA A 74 -13.29 1.79 -94.76
C ALA A 74 -13.83 0.53 -95.46
N GLN A 75 -15.15 0.32 -95.38
CA GLN A 75 -15.85 -0.57 -96.29
C GLN A 75 -16.29 0.23 -97.51
N ASN A 76 -15.43 0.19 -98.53
CA ASN A 76 -15.82 0.42 -99.91
C ASN A 76 -16.94 -0.57 -100.27
N THR A 77 -18.18 -0.10 -100.23
CA THR A 77 -19.28 -0.68 -100.99
C THR A 77 -19.87 0.44 -101.84
N ALA A 78 -19.70 0.29 -103.16
CA ALA A 78 -20.25 1.21 -104.15
C ALA A 78 -21.79 1.16 -104.09
N PRO A 79 -22.51 2.30 -104.01
CA PRO A 79 -23.93 2.32 -104.31
C PRO A 79 -24.16 2.39 -105.82
N ALA A 80 -25.06 1.53 -106.27
CA ALA A 80 -25.67 1.51 -107.60
C ALA A 80 -26.34 2.87 -107.96
N PRO A 81 -26.58 3.17 -109.25
CA PRO A 81 -26.90 4.51 -109.71
C PRO A 81 -28.31 4.89 -109.28
N VAL A 82 -28.45 6.00 -108.55
CA VAL A 82 -29.74 6.58 -108.18
C VAL A 82 -29.93 7.88 -108.98
N HIS A 83 -31.12 7.96 -109.58
CA HIS A 83 -31.65 9.06 -110.40
C HIS A 83 -31.37 10.47 -109.85
N PRO A 84 -31.34 11.50 -110.72
CA PRO A 84 -31.05 12.87 -110.31
C PRO A 84 -32.16 13.42 -109.42
N MET A 85 -31.92 13.40 -108.11
CA MET A 85 -32.71 14.12 -107.12
C MET A 85 -32.19 15.56 -107.05
N SER A 86 -33.10 16.53 -107.12
CA SER A 86 -32.80 17.96 -107.05
C SER A 86 -32.03 18.32 -105.77
N GLY A 87 -31.13 19.30 -105.85
CA GLY A 87 -30.22 19.70 -104.76
C GLY A 87 -30.90 20.04 -103.42
N GLU A 88 -32.18 20.40 -103.43
CA GLU A 88 -32.97 20.63 -102.22
C GLU A 88 -33.31 19.34 -101.45
N ALA A 89 -33.57 18.22 -102.14
CA ALA A 89 -33.90 16.95 -101.49
C ALA A 89 -32.67 16.33 -100.79
N MET A 90 -31.49 16.48 -101.39
CA MET A 90 -30.22 16.02 -100.82
C MET A 90 -29.83 16.86 -99.59
N ALA A 91 -30.05 18.18 -99.63
CA ALA A 91 -29.83 19.07 -98.50
C ALA A 91 -30.77 18.77 -97.32
N HIS A 92 -32.05 18.44 -97.59
CA HIS A 92 -33.00 18.06 -96.53
C HIS A 92 -32.72 16.68 -95.93
N ALA A 93 -32.26 15.70 -96.72
CA ALA A 93 -31.87 14.38 -96.23
C ALA A 93 -30.57 14.44 -95.41
N TRP A 94 -29.59 15.23 -95.83
CA TRP A 94 -28.38 15.50 -95.04
C TRP A 94 -28.67 16.24 -93.74
N ARG A 95 -29.56 17.24 -93.77
CA ARG A 95 -29.91 18.01 -92.56
C ARG A 95 -30.67 17.16 -91.54
N ARG A 96 -31.58 16.27 -91.98
CA ARG A 96 -32.25 15.29 -91.10
C ARG A 96 -31.30 14.17 -90.63
N GLY A 97 -30.45 13.68 -91.53
CA GLY A 97 -29.45 12.64 -91.24
C GLY A 97 -28.32 13.10 -90.31
N LEU A 98 -28.04 14.40 -90.22
CA LEU A 98 -27.13 15.01 -89.24
C LEU A 98 -27.83 15.43 -87.95
N GLN A 99 -29.09 15.89 -88.01
CA GLN A 99 -29.85 16.30 -86.81
C GLN A 99 -30.09 15.14 -85.85
N SER A 100 -30.46 13.95 -86.35
CA SER A 100 -30.74 12.79 -85.50
C SER A 100 -29.53 12.26 -84.70
N PRO A 101 -28.35 11.99 -85.30
CA PRO A 101 -27.19 11.53 -84.53
C PRO A 101 -26.59 12.62 -83.63
N VAL A 102 -26.73 13.91 -83.98
CA VAL A 102 -26.30 15.01 -83.10
C VAL A 102 -27.25 15.17 -81.91
N GLN A 103 -28.55 14.97 -82.09
CA GLN A 103 -29.52 14.94 -80.99
C GLN A 103 -29.29 13.73 -80.09
N ASN A 104 -29.11 12.53 -80.64
CA ASN A 104 -28.81 11.32 -79.86
C ASN A 104 -27.49 11.45 -79.09
N ALA A 105 -26.43 12.01 -79.71
CA ALA A 105 -25.16 12.26 -79.02
C ALA A 105 -25.28 13.33 -77.92
N ALA A 106 -26.14 14.33 -78.09
CA ALA A 106 -26.43 15.31 -77.05
C ALA A 106 -27.23 14.70 -75.88
N GLU A 107 -28.21 13.84 -76.17
CA GLU A 107 -28.97 13.09 -75.18
C GLU A 107 -28.08 12.12 -74.39
N ASP A 108 -27.20 11.37 -75.08
CA ASP A 108 -26.21 10.48 -74.45
C ASP A 108 -25.22 11.25 -73.58
N ALA A 109 -24.74 12.41 -74.03
CA ALA A 109 -23.84 13.26 -73.25
C ALA A 109 -24.53 13.83 -71.99
N VAL A 110 -25.82 14.18 -72.07
CA VAL A 110 -26.61 14.60 -70.92
C VAL A 110 -26.84 13.42 -69.97
N ALA A 111 -27.17 12.23 -70.48
CA ALA A 111 -27.35 11.03 -69.66
C ALA A 111 -26.06 10.64 -68.92
N GLN A 112 -24.90 10.68 -69.58
CA GLN A 112 -23.59 10.46 -68.95
C GLN A 112 -23.28 11.51 -67.89
N ARG A 113 -23.61 12.78 -68.14
CA ARG A 113 -23.44 13.86 -67.17
C ARG A 113 -24.34 13.67 -65.94
N VAL A 114 -25.60 13.28 -66.13
CA VAL A 114 -26.54 13.00 -65.04
C VAL A 114 -26.04 11.82 -64.20
N HIS A 115 -25.59 10.72 -64.83
CA HIS A 115 -25.01 9.59 -64.11
C HIS A 115 -23.74 9.96 -63.32
N LEU A 116 -22.88 10.81 -63.88
CA LEU A 116 -21.69 11.30 -63.18
C LEU A 116 -22.09 12.18 -61.97
N LEU A 117 -23.06 13.07 -62.14
CA LEU A 117 -23.57 13.92 -61.05
C LEU A 117 -24.21 13.08 -59.94
N ASP A 118 -24.98 12.05 -60.28
CA ASP A 118 -25.56 11.13 -59.30
C ASP A 118 -24.48 10.34 -58.54
N ARG A 119 -23.42 9.91 -59.24
CA ARG A 119 -22.29 9.23 -58.60
C ARG A 119 -21.54 10.18 -57.64
N LEU A 120 -21.31 11.43 -58.06
CA LEU A 120 -20.67 12.45 -57.22
C LEU A 120 -21.54 12.81 -56.02
N HIS A 121 -22.87 12.95 -56.19
CA HIS A 121 -23.78 13.18 -55.06
C HIS A 121 -23.75 12.03 -54.05
N LYS A 122 -23.75 10.78 -54.51
CA LYS A 122 -23.61 9.62 -53.62
C LYS A 122 -22.28 9.61 -52.89
N GLN A 123 -21.18 10.00 -53.54
CA GLN A 123 -19.87 10.13 -52.91
C GLN A 123 -19.83 11.26 -51.88
N ILE A 124 -20.36 12.44 -52.21
CA ILE A 124 -20.46 13.57 -51.28
C ILE A 124 -21.30 13.19 -50.06
N ALA A 125 -22.44 12.51 -50.24
CA ALA A 125 -23.26 12.05 -49.12
C ALA A 125 -22.54 11.02 -48.23
N ALA A 126 -21.77 10.11 -48.83
CA ALA A 126 -20.97 9.14 -48.08
C ALA A 126 -19.84 9.82 -47.29
N GLU A 127 -19.15 10.80 -47.88
CA GLU A 127 -18.10 11.56 -47.19
C GLU A 127 -18.67 12.46 -46.09
N GLN A 128 -19.82 13.11 -46.31
CA GLN A 128 -20.50 13.88 -45.26
C GLN A 128 -20.83 13.00 -44.05
N LYS A 129 -21.37 11.79 -44.28
CA LYS A 129 -21.63 10.84 -43.21
C LYS A 129 -20.35 10.40 -42.49
N HIS A 130 -19.26 10.15 -43.22
CA HIS A 130 -17.96 9.83 -42.61
C HIS A 130 -17.43 10.99 -41.76
N VAL A 131 -17.57 12.25 -42.21
CA VAL A 131 -17.17 13.43 -41.45
C VAL A 131 -18.00 13.59 -40.18
N GLU A 132 -19.31 13.30 -40.23
CA GLU A 132 -20.17 13.30 -39.05
C GLU A 132 -19.76 12.21 -38.04
N GLU A 133 -19.50 10.99 -38.50
CA GLU A 133 -19.00 9.91 -37.65
C GLU A 133 -17.66 10.27 -36.99
N MET A 134 -16.74 10.90 -37.73
CA MET A 134 -15.48 11.40 -37.18
C MET A 134 -15.70 12.50 -36.13
N ARG A 135 -16.61 13.45 -36.37
CA ARG A 135 -16.95 14.50 -35.40
C ARG A 135 -17.55 13.94 -34.12
N GLU A 136 -18.41 12.91 -34.21
CA GLU A 136 -18.92 12.24 -33.03
C GLU A 136 -17.82 11.53 -32.24
N GLN A 137 -16.86 10.90 -32.93
CA GLN A 137 -15.71 10.28 -32.30
C GLN A 137 -14.81 11.31 -31.62
N GLU A 138 -14.55 12.46 -32.26
CA GLU A 138 -13.80 13.57 -31.68
C GLU A 138 -14.49 14.12 -30.43
N GLN A 139 -15.81 14.32 -30.44
CA GLN A 139 -16.57 14.74 -29.26
C GLN A 139 -16.49 13.73 -28.12
N LYS A 140 -16.61 12.42 -28.43
CA LYS A 140 -16.45 11.34 -27.43
C LYS A 140 -15.04 11.31 -26.85
N LEU A 141 -14.01 11.55 -27.66
CA LEU A 141 -12.62 11.64 -27.20
C LEU A 141 -12.39 12.88 -26.34
N ALA A 142 -12.92 14.04 -26.73
CA ALA A 142 -12.83 15.27 -25.95
C ALA A 142 -13.49 15.12 -24.57
N ALA A 143 -14.67 14.47 -24.50
CA ALA A 143 -15.34 14.17 -23.24
C ALA A 143 -14.48 13.25 -22.34
N LYS A 144 -13.87 12.20 -22.92
CA LYS A 144 -12.94 11.32 -22.18
C LYS A 144 -11.70 12.06 -21.70
N HIS A 145 -11.13 12.95 -22.51
CA HIS A 145 -9.98 13.77 -22.11
C HIS A 145 -10.33 14.69 -20.93
N ALA A 146 -11.51 15.32 -20.95
CA ALA A 146 -11.98 16.13 -19.83
C ALA A 146 -12.18 15.30 -18.55
N GLU A 147 -12.71 14.08 -18.67
CA GLU A 147 -12.85 13.16 -17.53
C GLU A 147 -11.49 12.75 -16.95
N VAL A 148 -10.54 12.36 -17.80
CA VAL A 148 -9.17 12.02 -17.38
C VAL A 148 -8.49 13.22 -16.72
N GLN A 149 -8.65 14.43 -17.26
CA GLN A 149 -8.09 15.64 -16.67
C GLN A 149 -8.68 15.91 -15.28
N ALA A 150 -10.00 15.77 -15.11
CA ALA A 150 -10.64 15.89 -13.79
C ALA A 150 -10.15 14.83 -12.79
N GLN A 151 -9.93 13.58 -13.24
CA GLN A 151 -9.37 12.52 -12.40
C GLN A 151 -7.92 12.84 -11.98
N VAL A 152 -7.09 13.35 -12.90
CA VAL A 152 -5.71 13.76 -12.60
C VAL A 152 -5.69 14.93 -11.62
N GLU A 153 -6.57 15.92 -11.78
CA GLU A 153 -6.71 17.01 -10.82
C GLU A 153 -7.13 16.53 -9.43
N HIS A 154 -8.08 15.59 -9.37
CA HIS A 154 -8.47 14.99 -8.10
C HIS A 154 -7.30 14.25 -7.43
N LEU A 155 -6.55 13.43 -8.19
CA LEU A 155 -5.39 12.71 -7.69
C LEU A 155 -4.28 13.65 -7.21
N THR A 156 -4.01 14.74 -7.95
CA THR A 156 -3.00 15.73 -7.55
C THR A 156 -3.42 16.50 -6.30
N ARG A 157 -4.70 16.85 -6.15
CA ARG A 157 -5.22 17.46 -4.90
C ARG A 157 -5.13 16.49 -3.72
N SER A 158 -5.51 15.22 -3.91
CA SER A 158 -5.38 14.18 -2.89
C SER A 158 -3.91 13.96 -2.50
N SER A 159 -3.00 13.91 -3.47
CA SER A 159 -1.57 13.76 -3.22
C SER A 159 -1.00 14.92 -2.42
N ARG A 160 -1.41 16.16 -2.71
CA ARG A 160 -1.03 17.35 -1.92
C ARG A 160 -1.54 17.28 -0.49
N ALA A 161 -2.79 16.83 -0.28
CA ALA A 161 -3.35 16.64 1.07
C ALA A 161 -2.53 15.60 1.86
N SER A 162 -2.25 14.44 1.25
CA SER A 162 -1.42 13.41 1.88
C SER A 162 0.01 13.89 2.19
N ALA A 163 0.62 14.69 1.30
CA ALA A 163 1.93 15.28 1.55
C ALA A 163 1.91 16.25 2.75
N SER A 164 0.84 17.02 2.92
CA SER A 164 0.63 17.89 4.09
C SER A 164 0.48 17.06 5.37
N ASP A 165 -0.27 15.96 5.33
CA ASP A 165 -0.46 15.06 6.49
C ASP A 165 0.87 14.41 6.92
N ILE A 166 1.67 13.96 5.95
CA ILE A 166 3.03 13.43 6.21
C ILE A 166 3.90 14.51 6.86
N HIS A 167 3.84 15.75 6.39
CA HIS A 167 4.58 16.86 6.98
C HIS A 167 4.14 17.16 8.42
N ASN A 168 2.83 17.15 8.68
CA ASN A 168 2.27 17.33 10.02
C ASN A 168 2.69 16.20 10.98
N LEU A 169 2.64 14.94 10.52
CA LEU A 169 3.11 13.79 11.28
C LEU A 169 4.60 13.91 11.60
N ARG A 170 5.42 14.25 10.61
CA ARG A 170 6.86 14.50 10.81
C ARG A 170 7.10 15.55 11.90
N ASN A 171 6.36 16.66 11.88
CA ASN A 171 6.51 17.72 12.88
C ASN A 171 6.10 17.26 14.29
N ARG A 172 5.03 16.46 14.41
CA ARG A 172 4.64 15.84 15.69
C ARG A 172 5.71 14.88 16.21
N TYR A 173 6.27 14.03 15.36
CA TYR A 173 7.36 13.13 15.76
C TYR A 173 8.62 13.89 16.15
N LEU A 174 8.98 14.96 15.44
CA LEU A 174 10.11 15.82 15.82
C LEU A 174 9.88 16.48 17.18
N HIS A 175 8.65 16.93 17.46
CA HIS A 175 8.29 17.44 18.79
C HIS A 175 8.46 16.37 19.87
N LYS A 176 7.96 15.16 19.61
CA LYS A 176 8.05 14.07 20.59
C LYS A 176 9.48 13.62 20.86
N VAL A 177 10.32 13.59 19.82
CA VAL A 177 11.75 13.30 19.98
C VAL A 177 12.43 14.36 20.83
N ARG A 178 12.12 15.66 20.64
CA ARG A 178 12.67 16.74 21.48
C ARG A 178 12.21 16.63 22.94
N GLU A 179 10.94 16.32 23.18
CA GLU A 179 10.42 16.05 24.54
C GLU A 179 11.20 14.92 25.21
N LEU A 180 11.34 13.77 24.53
CA LEU A 180 12.05 12.62 25.08
C LEU A 180 13.54 12.92 25.34
N GLN A 181 14.19 13.67 24.45
CA GLN A 181 15.57 14.12 24.65
C GLN A 181 15.69 15.05 25.88
N GLN A 182 14.69 15.90 26.12
CA GLN A 182 14.67 16.79 27.28
C GLN A 182 14.40 16.00 28.57
N GLU A 183 13.48 15.03 28.55
CA GLU A 183 13.25 14.11 29.67
C GLU A 183 14.51 13.31 30.01
N GLU A 184 15.20 12.77 29.01
CA GLU A 184 16.47 12.06 29.21
C GLU A 184 17.54 12.96 29.83
N LYS A 185 17.64 14.21 29.36
CA LYS A 185 18.58 15.19 29.93
C LYS A 185 18.27 15.48 31.40
N MET A 186 16.99 15.72 31.73
CA MET A 186 16.56 15.95 33.11
C MET A 186 16.81 14.73 34.01
N GLN A 187 16.61 13.52 33.50
CA GLN A 187 16.92 12.28 34.25
C GLN A 187 18.42 12.14 34.50
N ARG A 188 19.27 12.46 33.51
CA ARG A 188 20.73 12.44 33.67
C ARG A 188 21.20 13.46 34.71
N GLU A 189 20.70 14.70 34.64
CA GLU A 189 20.98 15.74 35.64
C GLU A 189 20.55 15.29 37.05
N HIS A 190 19.37 14.68 37.19
CA HIS A 190 18.90 14.16 38.48
C HIS A 190 19.79 13.02 39.03
N ILE A 191 20.27 12.12 38.17
CA ILE A 191 21.20 11.05 38.57
C ILE A 191 22.55 11.64 39.00
N GLU A 192 23.04 12.67 38.31
CA GLU A 192 24.27 13.38 38.68
C GLU A 192 24.12 14.08 40.04
N ASP A 193 23.03 14.78 40.29
CA ASP A 193 22.73 15.41 41.58
C ASP A 193 22.70 14.37 42.72
N GLN A 194 22.03 13.23 42.50
CA GLN A 194 22.01 12.13 43.47
C GLN A 194 23.42 11.59 43.74
N ARG A 195 24.25 11.43 42.70
CA ARG A 195 25.65 10.98 42.85
C ARG A 195 26.48 11.97 43.65
N VAL A 196 26.34 13.27 43.37
CA VAL A 196 27.03 14.34 44.12
C VAL A 196 26.61 14.32 45.58
N GLU A 197 25.32 14.15 45.87
CA GLU A 197 24.83 14.12 47.25
C GLU A 197 25.32 12.86 48.00
N VAL A 198 25.34 11.70 47.36
CA VAL A 198 25.92 10.47 47.94
C VAL A 198 27.41 10.66 48.23
N HIS A 199 28.19 11.24 47.30
CA HIS A 199 29.60 11.54 47.53
C HIS A 199 29.83 12.57 48.64
N ARG A 200 28.91 13.52 48.81
CA ARG A 200 28.96 14.46 49.92
C ARG A 200 28.70 13.76 51.27
N ARG A 201 27.73 12.84 51.33
CA ARG A 201 27.43 12.05 52.53
C ARG A 201 28.58 11.11 52.90
N ILE A 202 29.19 10.44 51.93
CA ILE A 202 30.36 9.58 52.16
C ILE A 202 31.51 10.41 52.76
N ARG A 203 31.83 11.57 52.19
CA ARG A 203 32.87 12.46 52.74
C ARG A 203 32.56 12.91 54.17
N GLY A 204 31.30 13.21 54.47
CA GLY A 204 30.87 13.52 55.84
C GLY A 204 31.12 12.36 56.80
N LEU A 205 30.75 11.14 56.42
CA LEU A 205 30.99 9.94 57.23
C LEU A 205 32.47 9.60 57.40
N GLU A 206 33.29 9.81 56.38
CA GLU A 206 34.75 9.65 56.46
C GLU A 206 35.36 10.65 57.45
N GLN A 207 34.86 11.89 57.45
CA GLN A 207 35.30 12.91 58.40
C GLN A 207 34.87 12.57 59.84
N ASP A 208 33.61 12.16 60.04
CA ASP A 208 33.13 11.69 61.34
C ASP A 208 33.94 10.49 61.85
N ALA A 209 34.28 9.53 60.97
CA ALA A 209 35.11 8.38 61.30
C ALA A 209 36.55 8.77 61.68
N SER A 210 37.12 9.77 60.99
CA SER A 210 38.42 10.35 61.31
C SER A 210 38.40 11.03 62.69
N ASP A 211 37.37 11.81 62.98
CA ASP A 211 37.21 12.51 64.26
C ASP A 211 37.02 11.51 65.42
N LEU A 212 36.24 10.45 65.20
CA LEU A 212 36.11 9.33 66.15
C LEU A 212 37.44 8.60 66.35
N GLY A 213 38.21 8.37 65.29
CA GLY A 213 39.54 7.79 65.37
C GLY A 213 40.51 8.63 66.20
N ALA A 214 40.48 9.96 66.01
CA ALA A 214 41.27 10.90 66.81
C ALA A 214 40.82 10.94 68.28
N GLY A 215 39.51 10.89 68.54
CA GLY A 215 38.95 10.79 69.89
C GLY A 215 39.38 9.52 70.62
N LEU A 216 39.27 8.37 69.95
CA LEU A 216 39.72 7.08 70.48
C LEU A 216 41.23 7.07 70.76
N ALA A 217 42.06 7.63 69.88
CA ALA A 217 43.49 7.72 70.11
C ALA A 217 43.83 8.54 71.36
N LYS A 218 43.10 9.65 71.58
CA LYS A 218 43.24 10.49 72.79
C LYS A 218 42.80 9.74 74.05
N ASP A 219 41.69 9.00 73.99
CA ASP A 219 41.18 8.24 75.13
C ASP A 219 42.09 7.05 75.48
N VAL A 220 42.66 6.36 74.48
CA VAL A 220 43.68 5.32 74.69
C VAL A 220 44.94 5.90 75.33
N ALA A 221 45.44 7.03 74.82
CA ALA A 221 46.60 7.69 75.43
C ALA A 221 46.34 8.11 76.89
N LYS A 222 45.11 8.56 77.20
CA LYS A 222 44.71 8.89 78.57
C LYS A 222 44.59 7.64 79.45
N ALA A 223 44.07 6.54 78.92
CA ALA A 223 43.99 5.26 79.63
C ALA A 223 45.38 4.70 79.94
N ASP A 224 46.33 4.77 79.00
CA ASP A 224 47.71 4.33 79.21
C ASP A 224 48.44 5.24 80.20
N TYR A 225 48.17 6.55 80.19
CA TYR A 225 48.66 7.47 81.23
C TYR A 225 48.16 7.07 82.62
N TYR A 226 46.87 6.80 82.80
CA TYR A 226 46.36 6.37 84.11
C TYR A 226 46.90 5.01 84.55
N ARG A 227 47.08 4.05 83.64
CA ARG A 227 47.76 2.79 83.97
C ARG A 227 49.19 3.01 84.46
N SER A 228 49.90 3.97 83.89
CA SER A 228 51.25 4.33 84.37
C SER A 228 51.20 4.96 85.75
N GLN A 229 50.21 5.80 86.05
CA GLN A 229 50.00 6.36 87.38
C GLN A 229 49.59 5.31 88.42
N ASP A 230 48.74 4.35 88.05
CA ASP A 230 48.37 3.24 88.94
C ASP A 230 49.59 2.38 89.28
N ALA A 231 50.49 2.16 88.32
CA ALA A 231 51.75 1.46 88.54
C ALA A 231 52.72 2.24 89.45
N GLU A 232 52.71 3.58 89.39
CA GLU A 232 53.48 4.44 90.30
C GLU A 232 52.86 4.51 91.69
N ALA A 233 51.54 4.60 91.80
CA ALA A 233 50.81 4.60 93.06
C ALA A 233 50.97 3.27 93.81
N ALA A 234 50.96 2.14 93.11
CA ALA A 234 51.24 0.84 93.72
C ALA A 234 52.63 0.78 94.38
N ARG A 235 53.66 1.41 93.77
CA ARG A 235 55.01 1.52 94.36
C ARG A 235 55.03 2.42 95.59
N GLN A 236 54.27 3.52 95.58
CA GLN A 236 54.17 4.44 96.73
C GLN A 236 53.39 3.83 97.91
N ILE A 237 52.37 3.01 97.64
CA ILE A 237 51.61 2.29 98.68
C ILE A 237 52.53 1.29 99.39
N GLU A 238 53.39 0.58 98.66
CA GLU A 238 54.38 -0.35 99.22
C GLU A 238 55.38 0.37 100.16
N GLU A 239 55.81 1.59 99.80
CA GLU A 239 56.60 2.48 100.68
C GLU A 239 55.82 2.97 101.91
N MET A 240 54.56 3.36 101.72
CA MET A 240 53.72 3.91 102.79
C MET A 240 53.25 2.85 103.78
N GLU A 241 53.03 1.60 103.36
CA GLU A 241 52.76 0.48 104.28
C GLU A 241 53.99 0.15 105.14
N GLY A 242 55.20 0.35 104.62
CA GLY A 242 56.45 0.30 105.38
C GLY A 242 56.53 1.39 106.47
N ARG A 243 56.02 2.59 106.19
CA ARG A 243 55.99 3.72 107.14
C ARG A 243 54.79 3.65 108.12
N ALA A 244 53.64 3.12 107.68
CA ALA A 244 52.42 3.00 108.49
C ALA A 244 52.54 1.93 109.60
N LYS A 245 53.39 0.91 109.43
CA LYS A 245 53.76 0.00 110.52
C LYS A 245 54.57 0.69 111.63
N GLN A 246 55.29 1.76 111.33
CA GLN A 246 56.06 2.55 112.32
C GLN A 246 55.22 3.65 113.00
N ALA A 247 54.17 4.16 112.35
CA ALA A 247 53.33 5.24 112.89
C ALA A 247 52.12 4.76 113.71
N ARG A 248 51.65 3.51 113.55
CA ARG A 248 50.52 2.94 114.31
C ARG A 248 50.80 2.72 115.80
N GLU A 249 52.05 2.87 116.26
CA GLU A 249 52.40 2.76 117.68
C GLU A 249 52.20 4.06 118.48
N GLN A 250 51.91 5.21 117.85
CA GLN A 250 51.94 6.51 118.55
C GLN A 250 50.67 7.37 118.52
N GLU A 251 49.57 6.94 117.89
CA GLU A 251 48.39 7.82 117.71
C GLU A 251 47.07 7.11 118.05
N VAL A 252 46.87 6.71 119.31
CA VAL A 252 45.59 6.16 119.80
C VAL A 252 44.92 7.03 120.89
N GLU A 253 45.52 8.14 121.32
CA GLU A 253 44.93 8.96 122.38
C GLU A 253 44.37 10.32 121.92
N SER A 254 43.05 10.28 121.65
CA SER A 254 42.03 11.25 122.12
C SER A 254 41.38 12.23 121.12
N ARG A 255 40.02 12.17 121.12
CA ARG A 255 38.99 13.19 120.74
C ARG A 255 38.25 13.02 119.40
N THR A 256 37.23 12.14 119.36
CA THR A 256 36.28 12.06 118.20
C THR A 256 34.78 11.99 118.54
N ASP A 257 34.35 12.08 119.80
CA ASP A 257 32.99 11.59 120.10
C ASP A 257 31.91 12.65 120.32
N LEU A 258 32.24 13.95 120.40
CA LEU A 258 31.25 15.00 120.71
C LEU A 258 30.86 15.92 119.54
N ASP A 259 31.75 16.16 118.57
CA ASP A 259 31.44 17.03 117.41
C ASP A 259 30.75 16.28 116.25
N ALA A 260 30.91 14.96 116.17
CA ALA A 260 30.29 14.12 115.16
C ALA A 260 28.75 14.04 115.29
N ALA A 261 28.23 14.08 116.52
CA ALA A 261 26.80 13.84 116.79
C ALA A 261 25.88 14.98 116.33
N ARG A 262 26.32 16.25 116.41
CA ARG A 262 25.50 17.43 116.06
C ARG A 262 25.47 17.73 114.56
N LEU A 263 26.59 17.51 113.85
CA LEU A 263 26.64 17.62 112.39
C LEU A 263 25.85 16.48 111.70
N ALA A 264 25.81 15.28 112.31
CA ALA A 264 25.04 14.15 111.80
C ALA A 264 23.52 14.36 111.85
N THR A 265 22.99 15.11 112.83
CA THR A 265 21.53 15.29 112.97
C THR A 265 20.96 16.30 111.97
N LEU A 266 21.68 17.39 111.70
CA LEU A 266 21.27 18.41 110.71
C LEU A 266 21.45 17.91 109.27
N SER A 267 22.54 17.19 108.97
CA SER A 267 22.74 16.57 107.65
C SER A 267 21.64 15.54 107.36
N LYS A 268 21.22 14.75 108.36
CA LYS A 268 20.16 13.76 108.22
C LYS A 268 18.80 14.39 107.81
N ARG A 269 18.41 15.52 108.41
CA ARG A 269 17.15 16.19 108.06
C ARG A 269 17.17 16.84 106.67
N VAL A 270 18.31 17.39 106.24
CA VAL A 270 18.48 17.93 104.87
C VAL A 270 18.45 16.79 103.85
N LEU A 271 19.07 15.65 104.17
CA LEU A 271 19.02 14.44 103.34
C LEU A 271 17.61 13.85 103.25
N GLU A 272 16.84 13.85 104.34
CA GLU A 272 15.43 13.40 104.35
C GLU A 272 14.54 14.31 103.48
N ALA A 273 14.67 15.63 103.56
CA ALA A 273 13.91 16.56 102.70
C ALA A 273 14.32 16.49 101.22
N GLN A 274 15.62 16.34 100.94
CA GLN A 274 16.12 16.10 99.58
C GLN A 274 15.67 14.74 99.05
N ALA A 275 15.57 13.71 99.89
CA ALA A 275 15.08 12.39 99.49
C ALA A 275 13.60 12.44 99.07
N VAL A 276 12.74 13.12 99.84
CA VAL A 276 11.31 13.29 99.49
C VAL A 276 11.13 14.12 98.22
N ALA A 277 11.92 15.18 98.01
CA ALA A 277 11.88 15.97 96.78
C ALA A 277 12.37 15.17 95.56
N LYS A 278 13.46 14.40 95.70
CA LYS A 278 13.98 13.50 94.66
C LYS A 278 12.97 12.40 94.33
N GLU A 279 12.25 11.86 95.31
CA GLU A 279 11.23 10.83 95.09
C GLU A 279 10.03 11.37 94.31
N LYS A 280 9.57 12.60 94.61
CA LYS A 280 8.48 13.25 93.86
C LYS A 280 8.89 13.59 92.43
N VAL A 281 10.09 14.13 92.22
CA VAL A 281 10.62 14.38 90.86
C VAL A 281 10.79 13.08 90.10
N ALA A 282 11.32 12.03 90.73
CA ALA A 282 11.46 10.71 90.11
C ALA A 282 10.12 10.09 89.72
N ARG A 283 9.06 10.27 90.52
CA ARG A 283 7.69 9.83 90.16
C ARG A 283 7.13 10.56 88.95
N VAL A 284 7.24 11.90 88.90
CA VAL A 284 6.74 12.70 87.77
C VAL A 284 7.51 12.36 86.49
N VAL A 285 8.84 12.25 86.57
CA VAL A 285 9.68 11.83 85.44
C VAL A 285 9.32 10.41 84.99
N ALA A 286 9.10 9.47 85.91
CA ALA A 286 8.70 8.10 85.56
C ALA A 286 7.30 8.03 84.89
N GLU A 287 6.34 8.85 85.31
CA GLU A 287 5.02 8.92 84.67
C GLU A 287 5.08 9.56 83.28
N GLU A 288 5.79 10.67 83.12
CA GLU A 288 5.96 11.33 81.81
C GLU A 288 6.74 10.44 80.84
N HIS A 289 7.82 9.81 81.29
CA HIS A 289 8.59 8.85 80.51
C HIS A 289 7.73 7.63 80.14
N GLY A 290 6.93 7.10 81.08
CA GLY A 290 5.99 6.01 80.82
C GLY A 290 4.87 6.36 79.83
N GLN A 291 4.39 7.61 79.80
CA GLN A 291 3.44 8.08 78.78
C GLN A 291 4.12 8.28 77.41
N ALA A 292 5.34 8.81 77.37
CA ALA A 292 6.11 9.01 76.16
C ALA A 292 6.46 7.67 75.49
N VAL A 293 6.91 6.68 76.27
CA VAL A 293 7.18 5.31 75.80
C VAL A 293 5.91 4.65 75.23
N ARG A 294 4.75 4.79 75.88
CA ARG A 294 3.48 4.25 75.38
C ARG A 294 3.06 4.88 74.05
N LYS A 295 3.23 6.20 73.88
CA LYS A 295 2.95 6.90 72.61
C LYS A 295 3.92 6.44 71.51
N ALA A 296 5.20 6.30 71.81
CA ALA A 296 6.22 5.81 70.88
C ALA A 296 5.95 4.35 70.43
N VAL A 297 5.54 3.48 71.35
CA VAL A 297 5.18 2.08 71.03
C VAL A 297 3.94 2.01 70.13
N ARG A 298 2.91 2.83 70.38
CA ARG A 298 1.71 2.91 69.50
C ARG A 298 2.06 3.40 68.10
N ALA A 299 2.80 4.51 67.99
CA ALA A 299 3.24 5.05 66.70
C ALA A 299 4.12 4.05 65.93
N ARG A 300 4.95 3.26 66.61
CA ARG A 300 5.79 2.22 65.98
C ARG A 300 4.97 1.02 65.50
N ARG A 301 3.91 0.63 66.21
CA ARG A 301 2.97 -0.41 65.73
C ARG A 301 2.21 0.07 64.50
N GLU A 302 1.70 1.31 64.51
CA GLU A 302 1.04 1.92 63.35
C GLU A 302 1.98 2.00 62.14
N LEU A 303 3.23 2.41 62.32
CA LEU A 303 4.26 2.40 61.28
C LEU A 303 4.49 1.01 60.69
N ASN A 304 4.61 -0.03 61.54
CA ASN A 304 4.84 -1.40 61.07
C ASN A 304 3.65 -1.93 60.27
N THR A 305 2.41 -1.69 60.73
CA THR A 305 1.21 -2.08 59.98
C THR A 305 1.09 -1.35 58.64
N ALA A 306 1.48 -0.06 58.58
CA ALA A 306 1.51 0.69 57.33
C ALA A 306 2.59 0.17 56.35
N LYS A 307 3.76 -0.24 56.86
CA LYS A 307 4.83 -0.87 56.08
C LYS A 307 4.42 -2.23 55.52
N GLU A 308 3.76 -3.07 56.31
CA GLU A 308 3.26 -4.38 55.85
C GLU A 308 2.23 -4.21 54.74
N LYS A 309 1.26 -3.30 54.90
CA LYS A 309 0.28 -2.98 53.85
C LYS A 309 0.94 -2.45 52.57
N LEU A 310 1.92 -1.57 52.70
CA LEU A 310 2.73 -1.08 51.58
C LEU A 310 3.45 -2.19 50.83
N LEU A 311 4.03 -3.16 51.54
CA LEU A 311 4.74 -4.29 50.90
C LEU A 311 3.77 -5.18 50.12
N VAL A 312 2.61 -5.49 50.69
CA VAL A 312 1.59 -6.32 50.04
C VAL A 312 1.00 -5.61 48.82
N GLU A 313 0.59 -4.35 48.95
CA GLU A 313 0.06 -3.58 47.82
C GLU A 313 1.14 -3.30 46.75
N SER A 314 2.41 -3.16 47.15
CA SER A 314 3.53 -3.00 46.21
C SER A 314 3.74 -4.25 45.36
N ALA A 315 3.66 -5.43 45.97
CA ALA A 315 3.74 -6.68 45.24
C ALA A 315 2.55 -6.85 44.27
N GLN A 316 1.34 -6.48 44.70
CA GLN A 316 0.13 -6.53 43.87
C GLN A 316 0.18 -5.56 42.70
N ALA A 317 0.64 -4.32 42.90
CA ALA A 317 0.79 -3.36 41.81
C ALA A 317 1.89 -3.78 40.83
N LYS A 318 3.03 -4.30 41.30
CA LYS A 318 4.06 -4.85 40.41
C LYS A 318 3.51 -5.99 39.55
N ALA A 319 2.75 -6.92 40.15
CA ALA A 319 2.11 -8.00 39.40
C ALA A 319 1.10 -7.47 38.37
N ALA A 320 0.32 -6.43 38.72
CA ALA A 320 -0.63 -5.79 37.81
C ALA A 320 0.08 -5.06 36.65
N VAL A 321 1.18 -4.36 36.91
CA VAL A 321 2.00 -3.71 35.87
C VAL A 321 2.61 -4.75 34.92
N HIS A 322 3.14 -5.87 35.45
CA HIS A 322 3.63 -6.96 34.59
C HIS A 322 2.51 -7.58 33.74
N ALA A 323 1.30 -7.74 34.30
CA ALA A 323 0.15 -8.21 33.54
C ALA A 323 -0.28 -7.22 32.44
N ALA A 324 -0.23 -5.92 32.71
CA ALA A 324 -0.52 -4.88 31.72
C ALA A 324 0.51 -4.86 30.59
N ILE A 325 1.81 -4.96 30.90
CA ILE A 325 2.89 -5.06 29.90
C ILE A 325 2.69 -6.30 29.02
N ALA A 326 2.40 -7.46 29.63
CA ALA A 326 2.14 -8.69 28.88
C ALA A 326 0.90 -8.58 27.98
N ALA A 327 -0.16 -7.90 28.44
CA ALA A 327 -1.35 -7.63 27.65
C ALA A 327 -1.04 -6.70 26.46
N HIS A 328 -0.26 -5.64 26.67
CA HIS A 328 0.20 -4.74 25.60
C HIS A 328 1.07 -5.45 24.55
N HIS A 329 1.97 -6.33 24.95
CA HIS A 329 2.69 -7.19 24.00
C HIS A 329 1.74 -8.10 23.20
N GLY A 330 0.72 -8.66 23.85
CA GLY A 330 -0.33 -9.44 23.18
C GLY A 330 -1.11 -8.62 22.15
N VAL A 331 -1.42 -7.36 22.45
CA VAL A 331 -2.06 -6.42 21.51
C VAL A 331 -1.14 -6.16 20.31
N HIS A 332 0.14 -5.90 20.54
CA HIS A 332 1.10 -5.65 19.47
C HIS A 332 1.23 -6.86 18.53
N HIS A 333 1.30 -8.08 19.07
CA HIS A 333 1.31 -9.29 18.24
C HIS A 333 0.02 -9.45 17.43
N ALA A 334 -1.15 -9.23 18.04
CA ALA A 334 -2.43 -9.34 17.34
C ALA A 334 -2.64 -8.24 16.28
N GLN A 335 -2.07 -7.04 16.49
CA GLN A 335 -2.04 -5.97 15.49
C GLN A 335 -1.16 -6.35 14.31
N HIS A 336 0.04 -6.90 14.55
CA HIS A 336 0.91 -7.39 13.48
C HIS A 336 0.24 -8.50 12.66
N GLU A 337 -0.43 -9.46 13.31
CA GLU A 337 -1.22 -10.49 12.62
C GLU A 337 -2.37 -9.89 11.80
N LEU A 338 -3.04 -8.85 12.32
CA LEU A 338 -4.07 -8.14 11.57
C LEU A 338 -3.49 -7.50 10.31
N ASP A 339 -2.38 -6.77 10.42
CA ASP A 339 -1.70 -6.10 9.31
C ASP A 339 -1.29 -7.11 8.22
N GLU A 340 -0.69 -8.25 8.61
CA GLU A 340 -0.36 -9.32 7.67
C GLU A 340 -1.60 -9.87 6.93
N VAL A 341 -2.72 -10.00 7.63
CA VAL A 341 -3.97 -10.47 7.03
C VAL A 341 -4.59 -9.40 6.13
N GLU A 342 -4.50 -8.12 6.49
CA GLU A 342 -4.95 -7.01 5.64
C GLU A 342 -4.13 -6.93 4.34
N GLU A 343 -2.81 -7.11 4.42
CA GLU A 343 -1.97 -7.22 3.24
C GLU A 343 -2.35 -8.40 2.35
N LYS A 344 -2.59 -9.58 2.93
CA LYS A 344 -3.05 -10.76 2.19
C LYS A 344 -4.38 -10.48 1.47
N VAL A 345 -5.35 -9.86 2.15
CA VAL A 345 -6.62 -9.45 1.54
C VAL A 345 -6.39 -8.46 0.39
N ALA A 346 -5.50 -7.49 0.55
CA ALA A 346 -5.19 -6.53 -0.51
C ALA A 346 -4.58 -7.21 -1.75
N ARG A 347 -3.68 -8.18 -1.55
CA ARG A 347 -3.10 -9.00 -2.63
C ARG A 347 -4.18 -9.82 -3.34
N GLU A 348 -5.02 -10.53 -2.61
CA GLU A 348 -6.11 -11.35 -3.19
C GLU A 348 -7.12 -10.48 -3.97
N ARG A 349 -7.47 -9.30 -3.45
CA ARG A 349 -8.34 -8.35 -4.16
C ARG A 349 -7.74 -7.91 -5.50
N ARG A 350 -6.43 -7.71 -5.55
CA ARG A 350 -5.73 -7.33 -6.79
C ARG A 350 -5.77 -8.48 -7.80
N LEU A 351 -5.41 -9.69 -7.37
CA LEU A 351 -5.44 -10.89 -8.22
C LEU A 351 -6.85 -11.15 -8.78
N TYR A 352 -7.87 -11.06 -7.93
CA TYR A 352 -9.27 -11.20 -8.35
C TYR A 352 -9.66 -10.15 -9.39
N ARG A 353 -9.33 -8.87 -9.19
CA ARG A 353 -9.61 -7.80 -10.17
C ARG A 353 -8.92 -8.05 -11.51
N GLU A 354 -7.66 -8.49 -11.47
CA GLU A 354 -6.90 -8.82 -12.68
C GLU A 354 -7.54 -9.99 -13.45
N GLU A 355 -7.99 -11.05 -12.77
CA GLU A 355 -8.69 -12.19 -13.40
C GLU A 355 -10.07 -11.82 -13.94
N VAL A 356 -10.82 -10.96 -13.24
CA VAL A 356 -12.10 -10.43 -13.74
C VAL A 356 -11.89 -9.59 -15.00
N ALA A 357 -10.87 -8.72 -15.03
CA ALA A 357 -10.54 -7.92 -16.20
C ALA A 357 -10.12 -8.80 -17.39
N LYS A 358 -9.29 -9.83 -17.17
CA LYS A 358 -8.93 -10.82 -18.20
C LYS A 358 -10.18 -11.51 -18.76
N THR A 359 -11.09 -11.94 -17.88
CA THR A 359 -12.36 -12.56 -18.27
C THR A 359 -13.20 -11.63 -19.15
N GLN A 360 -13.36 -10.37 -18.75
CA GLN A 360 -14.13 -9.37 -19.51
C GLN A 360 -13.53 -9.11 -20.89
N ASN A 361 -12.20 -8.98 -20.96
CA ASN A 361 -11.49 -8.81 -22.22
C ASN A 361 -11.68 -10.02 -23.16
N LEU A 362 -11.55 -11.25 -22.64
CA LEU A 362 -11.77 -12.46 -23.44
C LEU A 362 -13.22 -12.59 -23.93
N LYS A 363 -14.21 -12.24 -23.09
CA LYS A 363 -15.62 -12.18 -23.50
C LYS A 363 -15.85 -11.14 -24.61
N SER A 364 -15.30 -9.93 -24.47
CA SER A 364 -15.42 -8.89 -25.51
C SER A 364 -14.82 -9.34 -26.85
N ARG A 365 -13.67 -10.03 -26.82
CA ARG A 365 -13.04 -10.60 -28.03
C ARG A 365 -13.88 -11.70 -28.66
N ALA A 366 -14.51 -12.55 -27.84
CA ALA A 366 -15.43 -13.58 -28.34
C ALA A 366 -16.66 -12.97 -29.02
N ILE A 367 -17.23 -11.90 -28.46
CA ILE A 367 -18.35 -11.14 -29.06
C ILE A 367 -17.93 -10.54 -30.41
N MET A 368 -16.78 -9.86 -30.46
CA MET A 368 -16.27 -9.30 -31.72
C MET A 368 -16.00 -10.37 -32.79
N ALA A 369 -15.48 -11.54 -32.39
CA ALA A 369 -15.27 -12.65 -33.30
C ALA A 369 -16.59 -13.21 -33.84
N GLU A 370 -17.64 -13.26 -33.01
CA GLU A 370 -19.00 -13.63 -33.42
C GLU A 370 -19.61 -12.64 -34.41
N ASP A 371 -19.53 -11.34 -34.12
CA ASP A 371 -20.06 -10.30 -35.01
C ASP A 371 -19.35 -10.32 -36.37
N HIS A 372 -18.03 -10.55 -36.38
CA HIS A 372 -17.28 -10.70 -37.61
C HIS A 372 -17.62 -11.99 -38.36
N ALA A 373 -17.87 -13.11 -37.66
CA ALA A 373 -18.35 -14.34 -38.29
C ALA A 373 -19.70 -14.12 -38.99
N ARG A 374 -20.65 -13.43 -38.34
CA ARG A 374 -21.95 -13.05 -38.93
C ARG A 374 -21.81 -12.12 -40.15
N LEU A 375 -20.81 -11.23 -40.13
CA LEU A 375 -20.51 -10.37 -41.29
C LEU A 375 -19.95 -11.18 -42.47
N VAL A 376 -19.13 -12.20 -42.20
CA VAL A 376 -18.60 -13.10 -43.23
C VAL A 376 -19.72 -13.99 -43.78
N GLU A 377 -20.59 -14.53 -42.93
CA GLU A 377 -21.79 -15.29 -43.33
C GLU A 377 -22.69 -14.47 -44.27
N LYS A 378 -22.97 -13.21 -43.92
CA LYS A 378 -23.71 -12.31 -44.84
C LYS A 378 -22.99 -12.05 -46.17
N LYS A 379 -21.67 -12.17 -46.23
CA LYS A 379 -20.90 -12.04 -47.48
C LYS A 379 -20.92 -13.34 -48.27
N THR A 380 -20.89 -14.50 -47.62
CA THR A 380 -21.06 -15.80 -48.29
C THR A 380 -22.44 -15.91 -48.90
N ASP A 381 -23.51 -15.57 -48.16
CA ASP A 381 -24.89 -15.61 -48.65
C ASP A 381 -25.08 -14.74 -49.90
N LYS A 382 -24.44 -13.55 -49.91
CA LYS A 382 -24.47 -12.66 -51.08
C LYS A 382 -23.73 -13.23 -52.28
N ALA A 383 -22.54 -13.81 -52.06
CA ALA A 383 -21.76 -14.41 -53.14
C ALA A 383 -22.43 -15.69 -53.68
N GLU A 384 -23.13 -16.45 -52.84
CA GLU A 384 -23.96 -17.58 -53.25
C GLU A 384 -25.16 -17.12 -54.11
N ALA A 385 -25.84 -16.05 -53.69
CA ALA A 385 -26.91 -15.46 -54.48
C ALA A 385 -26.42 -14.96 -55.85
N GLU A 386 -25.27 -14.26 -55.89
CA GLU A 386 -24.64 -13.82 -57.15
C GLU A 386 -24.28 -15.01 -58.08
N LEU A 387 -23.86 -16.15 -57.51
CA LEU A 387 -23.60 -17.37 -58.30
C LEU A 387 -24.87 -18.00 -58.85
N GLU A 388 -25.95 -18.05 -58.05
CA GLU A 388 -27.23 -18.60 -58.49
C GLU A 388 -27.83 -17.73 -59.60
N ASP A 389 -27.73 -16.40 -59.48
CA ASP A 389 -28.13 -15.45 -60.52
C ASP A 389 -27.34 -15.67 -61.82
N LEU A 390 -26.00 -15.78 -61.75
CA LEU A 390 -25.17 -16.08 -62.92
C LEU A 390 -25.58 -17.39 -63.59
N ARG A 391 -25.79 -18.46 -62.81
CA ARG A 391 -26.25 -19.77 -63.32
C ARG A 391 -27.63 -19.70 -63.95
N SER A 392 -28.55 -18.88 -63.42
CA SER A 392 -29.86 -18.67 -64.04
C SER A 392 -29.73 -17.98 -65.40
N THR A 393 -28.92 -16.91 -65.49
CA THR A 393 -28.69 -16.21 -66.76
C THR A 393 -27.94 -17.06 -67.81
N GLU A 394 -27.09 -17.98 -67.37
CA GLU A 394 -26.48 -18.98 -68.25
C GLU A 394 -27.53 -19.94 -68.82
N ARG A 395 -28.43 -20.47 -67.98
CA ARG A 395 -29.52 -21.36 -68.42
C ARG A 395 -30.44 -20.66 -69.42
N ASP A 396 -30.90 -19.45 -69.11
CA ASP A 396 -31.80 -18.69 -69.98
C ASP A 396 -31.19 -18.43 -71.36
N LYS A 397 -29.90 -18.06 -71.43
CA LYS A 397 -29.20 -17.83 -72.70
C LYS A 397 -28.93 -19.11 -73.47
N TRP A 398 -28.71 -20.22 -72.76
CA TRP A 398 -28.52 -21.53 -73.38
C TRP A 398 -29.83 -22.07 -73.95
N GLU A 399 -30.94 -21.90 -73.23
CA GLU A 399 -32.30 -22.18 -73.72
C GLU A 399 -32.62 -21.32 -74.96
N GLN A 400 -32.33 -20.02 -74.94
CA GLN A 400 -32.48 -19.16 -76.13
C GLN A 400 -31.64 -19.63 -77.32
N ALA A 401 -30.41 -20.09 -77.09
CA ALA A 401 -29.56 -20.65 -78.14
C ALA A 401 -30.12 -21.99 -78.67
N GLN A 402 -30.66 -22.85 -77.81
CA GLN A 402 -31.33 -24.08 -78.23
C GLN A 402 -32.62 -23.81 -79.02
N GLU A 403 -33.43 -22.84 -78.59
CA GLU A 403 -34.61 -22.41 -79.34
C GLU A 403 -34.24 -21.86 -80.71
N ALA A 404 -33.14 -21.11 -80.82
CA ALA A 404 -32.64 -20.62 -82.10
C ALA A 404 -32.19 -21.79 -83.00
N ILE A 405 -31.51 -22.80 -82.46
CA ILE A 405 -31.13 -24.02 -83.20
C ILE A 405 -32.37 -24.80 -83.65
N ALA A 406 -33.36 -25.01 -82.77
CA ALA A 406 -34.60 -25.70 -83.13
C ALA A 406 -35.41 -24.95 -84.21
N LYS A 407 -35.39 -23.61 -84.21
CA LYS A 407 -35.97 -22.77 -85.28
C LYS A 407 -35.26 -22.95 -86.62
N VAL A 408 -33.95 -23.23 -86.61
CA VAL A 408 -33.17 -23.54 -87.82
C VAL A 408 -33.53 -24.93 -88.34
N GLU A 409 -33.59 -25.95 -87.47
CA GLU A 409 -33.93 -27.32 -87.85
C GLU A 409 -35.36 -27.45 -88.40
N THR A 410 -36.32 -26.69 -87.85
CA THR A 410 -37.69 -26.63 -88.36
C THR A 410 -37.79 -25.85 -89.69
N ALA A 411 -36.97 -24.82 -89.90
CA ALA A 411 -36.90 -24.09 -91.17
C ALA A 411 -36.19 -24.88 -92.29
N GLU A 412 -35.33 -25.84 -91.96
CA GLU A 412 -34.73 -26.78 -92.92
C GLU A 412 -35.70 -27.88 -93.38
N GLY A 413 -36.77 -28.13 -92.62
CA GLY A 413 -37.85 -29.06 -92.97
C GLY A 413 -38.85 -28.53 -94.00
N ASP A 414 -38.94 -27.21 -94.20
CA ASP A 414 -39.87 -26.59 -95.15
C ASP A 414 -39.18 -26.32 -96.52
N GLU A 415 -39.68 -27.01 -97.54
CA GLU A 415 -39.06 -27.23 -98.85
C GLU A 415 -38.83 -25.97 -99.73
N ALA A 416 -37.72 -26.01 -100.47
CA ALA A 416 -37.44 -25.34 -101.75
C ALA A 416 -37.12 -23.81 -101.85
N VAL A 417 -37.12 -23.03 -100.76
CA VAL A 417 -36.47 -21.68 -100.73
C VAL A 417 -35.07 -21.72 -100.04
N ALA A 418 -34.57 -22.93 -99.81
CA ALA A 418 -33.58 -23.26 -98.78
C ALA A 418 -32.12 -22.84 -99.04
N LYS A 419 -31.65 -22.60 -100.27
CA LYS A 419 -30.19 -22.41 -100.47
C LYS A 419 -29.65 -21.04 -100.07
N THR A 420 -30.39 -19.96 -100.31
CA THR A 420 -29.93 -18.59 -99.99
C THR A 420 -30.40 -18.11 -98.62
N ARG A 421 -31.64 -18.44 -98.21
CA ARG A 421 -32.08 -18.24 -96.81
C ARG A 421 -31.36 -19.18 -95.84
N GLY A 422 -31.11 -20.44 -96.22
CA GLY A 422 -30.35 -21.39 -95.39
C GLY A 422 -28.92 -20.97 -95.14
N GLN A 423 -28.24 -20.28 -96.08
CA GLN A 423 -26.89 -19.75 -95.81
C GLN A 423 -26.88 -18.56 -94.83
N VAL A 424 -27.88 -17.67 -94.91
CA VAL A 424 -28.02 -16.55 -93.97
C VAL A 424 -28.41 -17.06 -92.59
N VAL A 425 -29.41 -17.94 -92.52
CA VAL A 425 -29.89 -18.56 -91.28
C VAL A 425 -28.82 -19.47 -90.66
N HIS A 426 -28.07 -20.22 -91.46
CA HIS A 426 -26.97 -21.03 -90.94
C HIS A 426 -25.81 -20.15 -90.44
N ARG A 427 -25.50 -19.04 -91.10
CA ARG A 427 -24.52 -18.08 -90.61
C ARG A 427 -24.98 -17.40 -89.31
N GLU A 428 -26.25 -17.00 -89.22
CA GLU A 428 -26.86 -16.46 -88.00
C GLU A 428 -26.86 -17.50 -86.87
N SER A 429 -27.10 -18.78 -87.17
CA SER A 429 -26.98 -19.88 -86.20
C SER A 429 -25.53 -20.08 -85.73
N GLN A 430 -24.55 -19.99 -86.63
CA GLN A 430 -23.13 -20.10 -86.28
C GLN A 430 -22.66 -18.89 -85.47
N GLU A 431 -23.15 -17.69 -85.78
CA GLU A 431 -22.87 -16.47 -85.02
C GLU A 431 -23.52 -16.53 -83.63
N ALA A 432 -24.77 -17.01 -83.52
CA ALA A 432 -25.45 -17.23 -82.24
C ALA A 432 -24.77 -18.32 -81.39
N VAL A 433 -24.31 -19.42 -81.99
CA VAL A 433 -23.53 -20.46 -81.30
C VAL A 433 -22.16 -19.93 -80.86
N ALA A 434 -21.47 -19.16 -81.70
CA ALA A 434 -20.19 -18.55 -81.35
C ALA A 434 -20.34 -17.51 -80.23
N GLU A 435 -21.43 -16.73 -80.23
CA GLU A 435 -21.77 -15.80 -79.15
C GLU A 435 -22.12 -16.54 -77.86
N ALA A 436 -22.92 -17.62 -77.93
CA ALA A 436 -23.22 -18.48 -76.79
C ALA A 436 -21.96 -19.12 -76.19
N LEU A 437 -21.00 -19.56 -77.01
CA LEU A 437 -19.70 -20.08 -76.56
C LEU A 437 -18.87 -19.00 -75.87
N ARG A 438 -18.81 -17.78 -76.40
CA ARG A 438 -18.10 -16.65 -75.76
C ARG A 438 -18.75 -16.23 -74.44
N VAL A 439 -20.08 -16.24 -74.36
CA VAL A 439 -20.82 -15.99 -73.12
C VAL A 439 -20.51 -17.09 -72.11
N ARG A 440 -20.53 -18.37 -72.51
CA ARG A 440 -20.15 -19.50 -71.66
C ARG A 440 -18.71 -19.42 -71.15
N GLU A 441 -17.76 -18.99 -71.99
CA GLU A 441 -16.37 -18.79 -71.55
C GLU A 441 -16.21 -17.64 -70.54
N ARG A 442 -16.97 -16.54 -70.69
CA ARG A 442 -16.99 -15.45 -69.70
C ARG A 442 -17.64 -15.90 -68.40
N ALA A 443 -18.78 -16.58 -68.51
CA ALA A 443 -19.55 -17.03 -67.38
C ALA A 443 -18.82 -18.14 -66.58
N THR A 444 -18.10 -19.05 -67.25
CA THR A 444 -17.19 -20.01 -66.57
C THR A 444 -16.02 -19.34 -65.85
N ARG A 445 -15.45 -18.26 -66.40
CA ARG A 445 -14.41 -17.48 -65.70
C ARG A 445 -14.98 -16.73 -64.50
N GLU A 446 -16.16 -16.14 -64.64
CA GLU A 446 -16.88 -15.46 -63.55
C GLU A 446 -17.30 -16.46 -62.47
N GLU A 447 -17.76 -17.65 -62.83
CA GLU A 447 -18.07 -18.74 -61.91
C GLU A 447 -16.83 -19.20 -61.16
N GLN A 448 -15.68 -19.39 -61.83
CA GLN A 448 -14.42 -19.72 -61.17
C GLN A 448 -13.99 -18.64 -60.16
N MET A 449 -14.11 -17.37 -60.53
CA MET A 449 -13.79 -16.26 -59.64
C MET A 449 -14.73 -16.18 -58.43
N SER A 450 -16.03 -16.42 -58.64
CA SER A 450 -17.02 -16.39 -57.56
C SER A 450 -16.93 -17.63 -56.66
N ARG A 451 -16.61 -18.82 -57.19
CA ARG A 451 -16.26 -20.01 -56.39
C ARG A 451 -15.01 -19.77 -55.55
N HIS A 452 -13.97 -19.15 -56.12
CA HIS A 452 -12.78 -18.78 -55.35
C HIS A 452 -13.09 -17.81 -54.21
N ARG A 453 -13.95 -16.81 -54.44
CA ARG A 453 -14.41 -15.88 -53.40
C ARG A 453 -15.20 -16.58 -52.30
N LEU A 454 -16.05 -17.56 -52.66
CA LEU A 454 -16.75 -18.40 -51.68
C LEU A 454 -15.77 -19.25 -50.87
N ASP A 455 -14.84 -19.94 -51.51
CA ASP A 455 -13.83 -20.76 -50.83
C ASP A 455 -12.98 -19.92 -49.85
N GLU A 456 -12.58 -18.71 -50.24
CA GLU A 456 -11.88 -17.76 -49.36
C GLU A 456 -12.75 -17.30 -48.18
N ALA A 457 -14.03 -17.02 -48.43
CA ALA A 457 -14.96 -16.59 -47.41
C ALA A 457 -15.31 -17.73 -46.43
N GLU A 458 -15.47 -18.97 -46.91
CA GLU A 458 -15.65 -20.16 -46.08
C GLU A 458 -14.42 -20.43 -45.20
N LYS A 459 -13.21 -20.31 -45.75
CA LYS A 459 -11.97 -20.41 -44.98
C LYS A 459 -11.91 -19.33 -43.90
N GLY A 460 -12.22 -18.08 -44.25
CA GLY A 460 -12.32 -16.97 -43.30
C GLY A 460 -13.35 -17.21 -42.20
N MET A 461 -14.51 -17.81 -42.53
CA MET A 461 -15.54 -18.18 -41.57
C MET A 461 -15.02 -19.23 -40.58
N ARG A 462 -14.39 -20.31 -41.08
CA ARG A 462 -13.81 -21.38 -40.24
C ARG A 462 -12.71 -20.87 -39.31
N GLU A 463 -11.87 -19.94 -39.77
CA GLU A 463 -10.86 -19.30 -38.93
C GLU A 463 -11.49 -18.46 -37.81
N MET A 464 -12.56 -17.74 -38.11
CA MET A 464 -13.24 -16.88 -37.14
C MET A 464 -14.06 -17.68 -36.12
N THR A 465 -14.72 -18.77 -36.53
CA THR A 465 -15.38 -19.69 -35.60
C THR A 465 -14.35 -20.36 -34.69
N HIS A 466 -13.21 -20.80 -35.22
CA HIS A 466 -12.13 -21.35 -34.40
C HIS A 466 -11.58 -20.32 -33.39
N ARG A 467 -11.34 -19.07 -33.81
CA ARG A 467 -10.93 -17.98 -32.90
C ARG A 467 -11.98 -17.70 -31.82
N LYS A 468 -13.27 -17.74 -32.15
CA LYS A 468 -14.36 -17.62 -31.18
C LYS A 468 -14.32 -18.76 -30.16
N GLU A 469 -14.18 -20.00 -30.60
CA GLU A 469 -14.09 -21.16 -29.69
C GLU A 469 -12.89 -21.05 -28.74
N VAL A 470 -11.70 -20.73 -29.26
CA VAL A 470 -10.49 -20.56 -28.44
C VAL A 470 -10.64 -19.44 -27.41
N THR A 471 -11.21 -18.29 -27.81
CA THR A 471 -11.43 -17.16 -26.90
C THR A 471 -12.51 -17.45 -25.86
N MET A 472 -13.58 -18.16 -26.23
CA MET A 472 -14.62 -18.65 -25.32
C MET A 472 -14.06 -19.63 -24.29
N VAL A 473 -13.28 -20.63 -24.73
CA VAL A 473 -12.62 -21.59 -23.84
C VAL A 473 -11.66 -20.87 -22.89
N GLY A 474 -10.91 -19.88 -23.38
CA GLY A 474 -10.08 -19.01 -22.55
C GLY A 474 -10.91 -18.23 -21.52
N ALA A 475 -12.04 -17.67 -21.92
CA ALA A 475 -12.93 -16.94 -21.03
C ALA A 475 -13.53 -17.84 -19.93
N VAL A 476 -13.92 -19.07 -20.26
CA VAL A 476 -14.44 -20.05 -19.29
C VAL A 476 -13.35 -20.44 -18.28
N LYS A 477 -12.12 -20.66 -18.73
CA LYS A 477 -10.98 -20.93 -17.83
C LYS A 477 -10.70 -19.75 -16.89
N SER A 478 -10.62 -18.54 -17.43
CA SER A 478 -10.42 -17.32 -16.63
C SER A 478 -11.58 -17.05 -15.67
N MET A 479 -12.83 -17.34 -16.06
CA MET A 479 -13.97 -17.34 -15.13
C MET A 479 -13.80 -18.33 -13.99
N GLY A 480 -13.28 -19.53 -14.26
CA GLY A 480 -12.93 -20.52 -13.25
C GLY A 480 -11.90 -19.98 -12.26
N HIS A 481 -10.85 -19.29 -12.75
CA HIS A 481 -9.85 -18.63 -11.92
C HIS A 481 -10.43 -17.47 -11.10
N ALA A 482 -11.27 -16.63 -11.71
CA ALA A 482 -11.95 -15.55 -11.01
C ALA A 482 -12.85 -16.07 -9.89
N ARG A 483 -13.59 -17.17 -10.10
CA ARG A 483 -14.41 -17.81 -9.05
C ARG A 483 -13.57 -18.39 -7.91
N ARG A 484 -12.41 -18.97 -8.20
CA ARG A 484 -11.47 -19.42 -7.15
C ARG A 484 -10.93 -18.23 -6.37
N GLY A 485 -10.51 -17.17 -7.06
CA GLY A 485 -10.06 -15.92 -6.44
C GLY A 485 -11.13 -15.26 -5.56
N ASP A 486 -12.41 -15.33 -5.96
CA ASP A 486 -13.53 -14.83 -5.15
C ASP A 486 -13.70 -15.64 -3.85
N ALA A 487 -13.61 -16.97 -3.94
CA ALA A 487 -13.66 -17.84 -2.77
C ALA A 487 -12.47 -17.63 -1.83
N GLU A 488 -11.25 -17.49 -2.38
CA GLU A 488 -10.03 -17.20 -1.62
C GLU A 488 -10.11 -15.83 -0.95
N LEU A 489 -10.60 -14.81 -1.67
CA LEU A 489 -10.87 -13.49 -1.13
C LEU A 489 -11.90 -13.55 0.01
N ALA A 490 -12.99 -14.28 -0.15
CA ALA A 490 -14.00 -14.43 0.90
C ALA A 490 -13.43 -15.08 2.17
N VAL A 491 -12.58 -16.10 2.01
CA VAL A 491 -11.87 -16.73 3.15
C VAL A 491 -10.90 -15.74 3.81
N ALA A 492 -10.13 -14.99 3.02
CA ALA A 492 -9.21 -13.97 3.52
C ALA A 492 -9.95 -12.85 4.27
N GLU A 493 -11.09 -12.38 3.75
CA GLU A 493 -11.92 -11.38 4.41
C GLU A 493 -12.55 -11.90 5.71
N LYS A 494 -12.95 -13.17 5.75
CA LYS A 494 -13.41 -13.80 6.99
C LYS A 494 -12.29 -13.83 8.04
N ARG A 495 -11.07 -14.22 7.64
CA ARG A 495 -9.89 -14.19 8.52
C ARG A 495 -9.56 -12.78 9.01
N ARG A 496 -9.68 -11.77 8.14
CA ARG A 496 -9.51 -10.37 8.53
C ARG A 496 -10.52 -9.95 9.60
N ARG A 497 -11.79 -10.32 9.45
CA ARG A 497 -12.81 -10.03 10.45
C ARG A 497 -12.49 -10.68 11.79
N THR A 498 -12.08 -11.95 11.79
CA THR A 498 -11.72 -12.66 13.03
C THR A 498 -10.47 -12.07 13.70
N ALA A 499 -9.45 -11.72 12.92
CA ALA A 499 -8.24 -11.06 13.43
C ALA A 499 -8.57 -9.68 14.02
N LYS A 500 -9.43 -8.91 13.34
CA LYS A 500 -9.88 -7.60 13.82
C LYS A 500 -10.65 -7.71 15.14
N THR A 501 -11.55 -8.69 15.26
CA THR A 501 -12.27 -8.93 16.51
C THR A 501 -11.33 -9.40 17.62
N ALA A 502 -10.37 -10.27 17.33
CA ALA A 502 -9.40 -10.74 18.31
C ALA A 502 -8.49 -9.61 18.82
N SER A 503 -7.98 -8.77 17.90
CA SER A 503 -7.21 -7.57 18.22
C SER A 503 -8.03 -6.60 19.08
N GLY A 504 -9.30 -6.35 18.73
CA GLY A 504 -10.19 -5.50 19.53
C GLY A 504 -10.45 -6.04 20.95
N ILE A 505 -10.65 -7.35 21.11
CA ILE A 505 -10.82 -7.99 22.43
C ILE A 505 -9.54 -7.85 23.27
N LEU A 506 -8.38 -8.09 22.66
CA LEU A 506 -7.09 -7.96 23.35
C LEU A 506 -6.81 -6.51 23.75
N GLN A 507 -7.16 -5.55 22.89
CA GLN A 507 -7.01 -4.12 23.18
C GLN A 507 -7.89 -3.69 24.36
N ALA A 508 -9.16 -4.12 24.39
CA ALA A 508 -10.04 -3.88 25.53
C ALA A 508 -9.52 -4.52 26.82
N ARG A 509 -8.95 -5.73 26.72
CA ARG A 509 -8.33 -6.42 27.87
C ARG A 509 -7.08 -5.68 28.37
N ALA A 510 -6.24 -5.18 27.46
CA ALA A 510 -5.06 -4.40 27.81
C ALA A 510 -5.44 -3.11 28.53
N GLN A 511 -6.41 -2.36 28.01
CA GLN A 511 -6.95 -1.16 28.66
C GLN A 511 -7.46 -1.45 30.07
N HIS A 512 -8.28 -2.48 30.25
CA HIS A 512 -8.78 -2.86 31.57
C HIS A 512 -7.64 -3.26 32.54
N THR A 513 -6.60 -3.94 32.06
CA THR A 513 -5.43 -4.27 32.91
C THR A 513 -4.57 -3.06 33.25
N GLU A 514 -4.48 -2.10 32.34
CA GLU A 514 -3.77 -0.83 32.52
C GLU A 514 -4.48 0.05 33.55
N GLU A 515 -5.79 0.27 33.40
CA GLU A 515 -6.62 0.98 34.38
C GLU A 515 -6.51 0.36 35.79
N LYS A 516 -6.50 -0.97 35.88
CA LYS A 516 -6.30 -1.67 37.15
C LYS A 516 -4.90 -1.45 37.73
N ALA A 517 -3.86 -1.43 36.90
CA ALA A 517 -2.49 -1.17 37.34
C ALA A 517 -2.33 0.28 37.81
N GLU A 518 -2.90 1.26 37.09
CA GLU A 518 -2.91 2.67 37.47
C GLU A 518 -3.65 2.90 38.79
N GLY A 519 -4.83 2.28 38.97
CA GLY A 519 -5.58 2.35 40.22
C GLY A 519 -4.79 1.85 41.42
N LEU A 520 -4.06 0.73 41.27
CA LEU A 520 -3.19 0.20 42.32
C LEU A 520 -1.99 1.11 42.59
N MET A 521 -1.37 1.69 41.56
CA MET A 521 -0.27 2.64 41.71
C MET A 521 -0.71 3.92 42.45
N HIS A 522 -1.92 4.43 42.20
CA HIS A 522 -2.49 5.54 42.95
C HIS A 522 -2.73 5.19 44.42
N SER A 523 -3.28 4.01 44.71
CA SER A 523 -3.47 3.54 46.09
C SER A 523 -2.14 3.40 46.86
N LEU A 524 -1.10 2.91 46.19
CA LEU A 524 0.26 2.86 46.72
C LEU A 524 0.83 4.23 47.05
N GLY A 525 0.59 5.22 46.19
CA GLY A 525 0.98 6.62 46.45
C GLY A 525 0.33 7.16 47.72
N ALA A 526 -0.96 6.87 47.94
CA ALA A 526 -1.69 7.26 49.14
C ALA A 526 -1.16 6.54 50.40
N LEU A 527 -0.93 5.23 50.35
CA LEU A 527 -0.32 4.49 51.47
C LEU A 527 1.10 4.94 51.79
N ALA A 528 1.91 5.26 50.77
CA ALA A 528 3.27 5.78 50.95
C ALA A 528 3.27 7.15 51.63
N ALA A 529 2.26 8.00 51.36
CA ALA A 529 2.08 9.26 52.08
C ALA A 529 1.72 9.01 53.56
N LEU A 530 0.78 8.11 53.83
CA LEU A 530 0.38 7.73 55.19
C LEU A 530 1.55 7.14 56.00
N ALA A 531 2.34 6.24 55.41
CA ALA A 531 3.51 5.67 56.06
C ALA A 531 4.59 6.71 56.39
N ARG A 532 4.80 7.71 55.51
CA ARG A 532 5.70 8.84 55.77
C ARG A 532 5.19 9.71 56.92
N GLN A 533 3.88 9.93 57.01
CA GLN A 533 3.27 10.67 58.11
C GLN A 533 3.40 9.92 59.44
N ALA A 534 3.13 8.61 59.45
CA ALA A 534 3.33 7.75 60.63
C ALA A 534 4.80 7.69 61.07
N ALA A 535 5.75 7.65 60.14
CA ALA A 535 7.18 7.67 60.45
C ALA A 535 7.59 8.98 61.15
N ARG A 536 7.13 10.13 60.65
CA ARG A 536 7.38 11.44 61.27
C ARG A 536 6.85 11.51 62.70
N VAL A 537 5.64 10.99 62.94
CA VAL A 537 5.03 10.95 64.29
C VAL A 537 5.82 10.03 65.22
N ALA A 538 6.26 8.86 64.71
CA ALA A 538 7.09 7.93 65.47
C ALA A 538 8.44 8.56 65.88
N ASP A 539 9.12 9.24 64.97
CA ASP A 539 10.40 9.89 65.25
C ASP A 539 10.25 11.04 66.27
N GLN A 540 9.23 11.88 66.12
CA GLN A 540 8.94 12.95 67.08
C GLN A 540 8.62 12.41 68.49
N SER A 541 7.87 11.31 68.58
CA SER A 541 7.55 10.68 69.86
C SER A 541 8.77 10.00 70.51
N ARG A 542 9.71 9.47 69.72
CA ARG A 542 10.96 8.89 70.20
C ARG A 542 11.92 9.95 70.75
N VAL A 543 12.08 11.07 70.05
CA VAL A 543 12.91 12.19 70.53
C VAL A 543 12.37 12.74 71.84
N LYS A 544 11.04 12.94 71.95
CA LYS A 544 10.42 13.36 73.21
C LYS A 544 10.62 12.36 74.35
N ALA A 545 10.64 11.06 74.06
CA ALA A 545 10.92 10.02 75.05
C ALA A 545 12.41 9.90 75.43
N GLN A 546 13.34 10.48 74.67
CA GLN A 546 14.77 10.50 75.02
C GLN A 546 15.18 11.76 75.79
N VAL A 547 14.43 12.85 75.63
CA VAL A 547 14.68 14.15 76.27
C VAL A 547 13.96 14.28 77.61
N ALA A 548 12.83 13.56 77.78
CA ALA A 548 12.10 13.41 79.06
C ALA A 548 12.63 12.23 79.85
#